data_AF-A0A087UC18-F1
#
_entry.id   AF-A0A087UC18-F1
#
_cell.length_a   1.000
_cell.length_b   1.000
_cell.length_c   1.000
_cell.angle_alpha   90.00
_cell.angle_beta   90.00
_cell.angle_gamma   90.00
#
_symmetry.space_group_name_H-M   'P 1'
#
loop_
_entity.id
_entity.type
_entity.pdbx_description
1 polymer ?
#
loop_
_entity_poly.entity_id
_entity_poly.type
_entity_poly.pdbx_seq_one_letter_code
_entity_poly.pdbx_strand_id
1 'polypeptide(L)' 'MLKLWKGLFYYFWNCDKPLFQEERADIISRYIHVFKNLECSFLYIDTFFLTMAREWGTIDRYRLEKFMM' A
#
# COMPACT_ATOMS: atom_id res chain seq x y z
N MET A 1 -2.86 -1.13 -12.90
CA MET A 1 -2.63 -0.66 -11.52
C MET A 1 -3.02 -1.67 -10.44
N LEU A 2 -4.15 -2.38 -10.52
CA LEU A 2 -4.52 -3.40 -9.50
C LEU A 2 -3.47 -4.48 -9.23
N LYS A 3 -2.77 -4.99 -10.26
CA LYS A 3 -1.67 -5.95 -10.09
C LYS A 3 -0.48 -5.33 -9.33
N LEU A 4 -0.18 -4.05 -9.58
CA LEU A 4 0.89 -3.31 -8.90
C LEU A 4 0.55 -3.18 -7.41
N TRP A 5 -0.66 -2.71 -7.09
CA TRP A 5 -1.07 -2.56 -5.70
C TRP A 5 -1.17 -3.89 -4.95
N LYS A 6 -1.59 -4.98 -5.62
CA LYS A 6 -1.50 -6.31 -5.03
C LYS A 6 -0.05 -6.68 -4.68
N GLY A 7 0.91 -6.34 -5.54
CA GLY A 7 2.34 -6.48 -5.27
C GLY A 7 2.82 -5.65 -4.08
N LEU A 8 2.45 -4.36 -4.03
CA LEU A 8 2.80 -3.44 -2.93
C LEU A 8 2.17 -3.88 -1.60
N PHE A 9 0.92 -4.36 -1.63
CA PHE A 9 0.24 -4.92 -0.47
C PHE A 9 1.03 -6.08 0.12
N TYR A 10 1.45 -7.06 -0.69
CA TYR A 10 2.26 -8.17 -0.18
C TYR A 10 3.71 -7.79 0.16
N TYR A 11 4.27 -6.79 -0.52
CA TYR A 11 5.57 -6.22 -0.14
C TYR A 11 5.53 -5.64 1.28
N PHE A 12 4.45 -4.95 1.64
CA PHE A 12 4.25 -4.43 2.99
C PHE A 12 3.80 -5.51 3.99
N TRP A 13 2.98 -6.47 3.54
CA TRP A 13 2.54 -7.64 4.33
C TRP A 13 3.71 -8.42 4.94
N ASN A 14 4.78 -8.60 4.16
CA ASN A 14 6.00 -9.31 4.58
C ASN A 14 7.05 -8.39 5.25
N CYS A 15 6.65 -7.23 5.76
CA CYS A 15 7.49 -6.37 6.59
C CYS A 15 7.18 -6.56 8.08
N ASP A 16 8.08 -7.20 8.83
CA ASP A 16 7.82 -7.54 10.24
C ASP A 16 8.54 -6.62 11.24
N LYS A 17 9.59 -5.91 10.81
CA LYS A 17 10.39 -5.04 11.67
C LYS A 17 9.80 -3.61 11.69
N PRO A 18 9.52 -3.01 12.86
CA PRO A 18 8.83 -1.71 12.96
C PRO A 18 9.47 -0.58 12.14
N LEU A 19 10.78 -0.37 12.26
CA LEU A 19 11.48 0.70 11.50
C LEU A 19 11.33 0.55 9.99
N PHE A 20 11.33 -0.70 9.50
CA PHE A 20 11.13 -0.98 8.08
C PHE A 20 9.66 -0.89 7.67
N GLN A 21 8.71 -1.01 8.59
CA GLN A 21 7.31 -0.76 8.30
C GLN A 21 7.10 0.73 8.02
N GLU A 22 7.60 1.60 8.92
CA GLU A 22 7.57 3.06 8.73
C GLU A 22 8.23 3.47 7.40
N GLU A 23 9.46 3.01 7.17
CA GLU A 23 10.19 3.31 5.95
C GLU A 23 9.44 2.82 4.69
N ARG A 24 8.89 1.60 4.70
CA ARG A 24 8.16 1.06 3.53
C ARG A 24 6.87 1.82 3.27
N ALA A 25 6.14 2.21 4.30
CA ALA A 25 4.91 2.99 4.12
C ALA A 25 5.22 4.35 3.49
N ASP A 26 6.27 5.03 3.95
CA ASP A 26 6.76 6.29 3.37
C ASP A 26 7.26 6.11 1.92
N ILE A 27 7.99 5.04 1.61
CA ILE A 27 8.39 4.74 0.22
C ILE A 27 7.18 4.51 -0.68
N ILE A 28 6.20 3.71 -0.23
CA ILE A 28 4.99 3.41 -1.00
C ILE A 28 4.20 4.71 -1.24
N SER A 29 4.02 5.55 -0.22
CA SER A 29 3.27 6.80 -0.36
C SER A 29 3.91 7.76 -1.37
N ARG A 30 5.25 7.84 -1.40
CA ARG A 30 6.00 8.69 -2.34
C ARG A 30 5.85 8.30 -3.81
N TYR A 31 5.47 7.05 -4.12
CA TYR A 31 5.31 6.63 -5.51
C TYR A 31 4.24 7.41 -6.27
N ILE A 32 3.29 8.04 -5.57
CA ILE A 32 2.32 8.93 -6.21
C ILE A 32 2.99 10.10 -6.96
N HIS A 33 4.16 10.56 -6.50
CA HIS A 33 4.89 11.68 -7.08
C HIS A 33 5.74 11.30 -8.30
N VAL A 34 5.89 9.99 -8.58
CA VAL A 34 6.64 9.50 -9.73
C VAL A 34 5.85 9.68 -11.03
N PHE A 35 4.52 9.71 -10.94
CA PHE A 35 3.65 9.85 -12.10
C PHE A 35 3.67 11.28 -12.64
N LYS A 36 3.94 11.43 -13.94
CA LYS A 36 3.90 12.74 -14.63
C LYS A 36 2.49 13.16 -15.05
N ASN A 37 1.57 12.21 -15.15
CA ASN A 37 0.16 12.44 -15.51
C ASN A 37 -0.71 12.39 -14.25
N LEU A 38 -1.53 13.41 -14.05
CA LEU A 38 -2.49 13.51 -12.96
C LEU A 38 -3.49 12.34 -12.95
N GLU A 39 -3.95 11.89 -14.12
CA GLU A 39 -4.87 10.75 -14.21
C GLU A 39 -4.22 9.46 -13.68
N CYS A 40 -2.91 9.27 -13.91
CA CYS A 40 -2.19 8.12 -13.38
C CYS A 40 -2.05 8.19 -11.85
N SER A 41 -1.84 9.39 -11.29
CA SER A 41 -1.80 9.60 -9.83
C SER A 41 -3.16 9.31 -9.19
N PHE A 42 -4.25 9.77 -9.79
CA PHE A 42 -5.60 9.44 -9.31
C PHE A 42 -5.89 7.94 -9.44
N LEU A 43 -5.55 7.32 -10.57
CA LEU A 43 -5.71 5.87 -10.75
C LEU A 43 -4.89 5.09 -9.71
N TYR A 44 -3.72 5.59 -9.30
CA TYR A 44 -2.93 5.01 -8.22
C TYR A 44 -3.67 5.07 -6.88
N ILE A 45 -4.25 6.22 -6.52
CA ILE A 45 -5.05 6.36 -5.28
C ILE A 45 -6.33 5.50 -5.33
N ASP A 46 -7.07 5.51 -6.44
CA ASP A 46 -8.30 4.71 -6.56
C ASP A 46 -8.01 3.23 -6.39
N THR A 47 -6.93 2.76 -7.01
CA THR A 47 -6.54 1.35 -6.90
C THR A 47 -5.93 0.97 -5.55
N PHE A 48 -5.39 1.93 -4.78
CA PHE A 48 -5.07 1.73 -3.37
C PHE A 48 -6.34 1.38 -2.59
N PHE A 49 -7.36 2.25 -2.63
CA PHE A 49 -8.60 2.04 -1.87
C PHE A 49 -9.31 0.76 -2.27
N LEU A 50 -9.36 0.44 -3.57
CA LEU A 50 -9.93 -0.82 -4.05
C LEU A 50 -9.16 -2.05 -3.53
N THR A 51 -7.84 -1.97 -3.46
CA THR A 51 -7.00 -3.07 -2.95
C THR A 51 -7.18 -3.23 -1.44
N MET A 52 -7.14 -2.13 -0.69
CA MET A 52 -7.36 -2.15 0.77
C MET A 52 -8.76 -2.68 1.10
N ALA A 53 -9.81 -2.19 0.44
CA ALA A 53 -11.17 -2.67 0.66
C ALA A 53 -11.33 -4.17 0.37
N ARG A 54 -10.68 -4.69 -0.68
CA ARG A 54 -10.73 -6.12 -1.02
C ARG A 54 -9.99 -6.99 -0.02
N GLU A 55 -8.79 -6.58 0.37
CA GLU A 55 -7.91 -7.41 1.20
C GLU A 55 -8.13 -7.18 2.71
N TRP A 56 -8.88 -6.15 3.13
CA TRP A 56 -9.04 -5.75 4.53
C TRP A 56 -9.39 -6.91 5.47
N GLY A 57 -10.39 -7.70 5.08
CA GLY A 57 -10.86 -8.84 5.86
C GLY A 57 -9.86 -9.99 5.97
N THR A 58 -8.79 -9.99 5.17
CA THR A 58 -7.72 -11.00 5.20
C THR A 58 -6.60 -10.64 6.17
N ILE A 59 -6.51 -9.37 6.59
CA ILE A 59 -5.45 -8.87 7.47
C ILE A 59 -5.71 -9.40 8.89
N ASP A 60 -4.77 -10.19 9.40
CA ASP A 60 -4.84 -10.69 10.77
C ASP A 60 -4.49 -9.61 11.80
N ARG A 61 -4.88 -9.85 13.06
CA ARG A 61 -4.72 -8.91 14.18
C ARG A 61 -3.28 -8.41 14.36
N TYR A 62 -2.27 -9.22 14.07
CA TYR A 62 -0.86 -8.83 14.27
C TYR A 62 -0.33 -7.91 13.17
N ARG A 63 -0.99 -7.89 12.00
CA ARG A 63 -0.62 -7.04 10.87
C ARG A 63 -1.48 -5.79 10.76
N LEU A 64 -2.62 -5.75 11.44
CA LEU A 64 -3.58 -4.65 11.35
C LEU A 64 -2.94 -3.29 11.64
N GLU A 65 -2.09 -3.20 12.66
CA GLU A 65 -1.46 -1.95 13.09
C GLU A 65 -0.70 -1.28 11.94
N LYS A 66 0.21 -2.01 11.28
CA LYS A 66 1.03 -1.42 10.21
C LYS A 66 0.19 -0.97 9.00
N PHE A 67 -0.93 -1.63 8.72
CA PHE A 67 -1.85 -1.24 7.63
C PHE A 67 -2.77 -0.06 7.99
N MET A 68 -2.76 0.39 9.25
CA MET A 68 -3.50 1.55 9.77
C MET A 68 -2.63 2.79 9.99
N MET A 69 -1.30 2.67 9.81
CA MET A 69 -0.33 3.76 9.87
C MET A 69 -0.42 4.65 8.63
#